data_AF-A0A6C0LW12-F1
#
_entry.id   AF-A0A6C0LW12-F1
#
_cell.length_a   1.000
_cell.length_b   1.000
_cell.length_c   1.000
_cell.angle_alpha   90.00
_cell.angle_beta   90.00
_cell.angle_gamma   90.00
#
_symmetry.space_group_name_H-M   'P 1'
#
loop_
_entity.id
_entity.type
_entity.pdbx_description
1 polymer ?
#
loop_
_entity_poly.entity_id
_entity_poly.type
_entity_poly.pdbx_seq_one_letter_code
_entity_poly.pdbx_strand_id
1 'polypeptide(L)'
;MVLTGTAMSATLHRYFSHSAYKTSRLFQCVLGLFSTLAYQGGPIWWASKHRRHHKHCDDPYDPHSVVQTNFFYSFVGWTIMKKEQPIDTEFVQKFMTFPELVLIDRFWYMIPWTIWTISYMYIGSYTTCVLFVAPMLGCRFITLLFNVEYHTPNRHSIPGKCLALDTARFLGDCVGESGHARHHIHPSELVRPSLGIPYFDLPYYIYLKPLMYTGLIW
;
A
#
# COMPACT_ATOMS: atom_id res chain seq x y z
N MET A 1 6.79 -10.89 7.16
CA MET A 1 6.78 -10.02 5.96
C MET A 1 5.64 -10.37 5.02
N VAL A 2 5.35 -11.64 4.77
CA VAL A 2 4.23 -12.05 3.90
C VAL A 2 2.90 -11.41 4.32
N LEU A 3 2.49 -11.52 5.59
CA LEU A 3 1.23 -10.95 6.06
C LEU A 3 1.16 -9.42 5.90
N THR A 4 2.21 -8.71 6.28
CA THR A 4 2.27 -7.23 6.22
C THR A 4 2.38 -6.72 4.78
N GLY A 5 3.08 -7.45 3.91
CA GLY A 5 3.11 -7.19 2.47
C GLY A 5 1.77 -7.47 1.79
N THR A 6 1.06 -8.52 2.20
CA THR A 6 -0.31 -8.80 1.77
C THR A 6 -1.28 -7.72 2.25
N ALA A 7 -1.16 -7.23 3.49
CA ALA A 7 -1.96 -6.10 3.96
C ALA A 7 -1.76 -4.87 3.07
N MET A 8 -0.51 -4.54 2.71
CA MET A 8 -0.21 -3.46 1.77
C MET A 8 -0.83 -3.74 0.40
N SER A 9 -0.44 -4.82 -0.27
CA SER A 9 -0.81 -5.04 -1.68
C SER A 9 -2.29 -5.39 -1.86
N ALA A 10 -2.83 -6.32 -1.08
CA ALA A 10 -4.22 -6.75 -1.24
C ALA A 10 -5.21 -5.67 -0.81
N THR A 11 -4.91 -4.91 0.24
CA THR A 11 -5.91 -3.98 0.82
C THR A 11 -5.62 -2.51 0.53
N LEU A 12 -4.48 -1.96 0.94
CA LEU A 12 -4.17 -0.55 0.67
C LEU A 12 -4.13 -0.29 -0.84
N HIS A 13 -3.38 -1.13 -1.55
CA HIS A 13 -3.16 -0.96 -2.98
C HIS A 13 -4.35 -1.44 -3.83
N ARG A 14 -4.67 -2.74 -3.83
CA ARG A 14 -5.70 -3.29 -4.74
C ARG A 14 -7.13 -2.87 -4.37
N TYR A 15 -7.50 -2.87 -3.09
CA TYR A 15 -8.88 -2.52 -2.68
C TYR A 15 -9.10 -1.03 -2.53
N PHE A 16 -8.43 -0.38 -1.57
CA PHE A 16 -8.68 1.02 -1.24
C PHE A 16 -8.21 1.94 -2.36
N SER A 17 -7.04 1.72 -2.96
CA SER A 17 -6.60 2.60 -4.06
C SER A 17 -7.26 2.29 -5.40
N HIS A 18 -7.38 1.03 -5.80
CA HIS A 18 -7.81 0.69 -7.17
C HIS A 18 -9.13 -0.04 -7.33
N SER A 19 -9.80 -0.39 -6.22
CA SER A 19 -11.08 -1.11 -6.25
C SER A 19 -11.06 -2.33 -7.17
N ALA A 20 -9.94 -3.08 -7.16
CA ALA A 20 -9.71 -4.26 -7.98
C ALA A 20 -10.66 -5.42 -7.66
N TYR A 21 -11.35 -5.36 -6.52
CA TYR A 21 -12.43 -6.25 -6.12
C TYR A 21 -13.44 -5.50 -5.25
N LYS A 22 -14.60 -6.11 -5.03
CA LYS A 22 -15.69 -5.62 -4.18
C LYS A 22 -15.84 -6.51 -2.96
N THR A 23 -16.48 -5.95 -1.93
CA THR A 23 -16.84 -6.69 -0.74
C THR A 23 -18.05 -6.05 -0.03
N SER A 24 -18.56 -6.70 1.01
CA SER A 24 -19.60 -6.16 1.88
C SER A 24 -19.05 -5.03 2.78
N ARG A 25 -19.93 -4.18 3.31
CA ARG A 25 -19.54 -3.10 4.24
C ARG A 25 -18.81 -3.63 5.49
N LEU A 26 -19.30 -4.74 6.05
CA LEU A 26 -18.69 -5.36 7.23
C LEU A 26 -17.26 -5.82 6.90
N PHE A 27 -17.09 -6.52 5.79
CA PHE A 27 -15.77 -7.03 5.44
C PHE A 27 -14.84 -5.92 4.91
N GLN A 28 -15.37 -4.84 4.36
CA GLN A 28 -14.61 -3.60 4.10
C GLN A 28 -14.01 -3.02 5.40
N CYS A 29 -14.75 -3.05 6.51
CA CYS A 29 -14.21 -2.66 7.82
C CYS A 29 -13.07 -3.59 8.26
N VAL A 30 -13.23 -4.90 8.07
CA VAL A 30 -12.18 -5.89 8.34
C VAL A 30 -10.92 -5.65 7.50
N LEU A 31 -11.08 -5.38 6.20
CA LEU A 31 -9.96 -5.01 5.32
C LEU A 31 -9.31 -3.69 5.76
N GLY A 32 -10.10 -2.72 6.21
CA GLY A 32 -9.60 -1.47 6.78
C GLY A 32 -8.69 -1.72 7.99
N LEU A 33 -9.13 -2.54 8.94
CA LEU A 33 -8.31 -2.92 10.10
C LEU A 33 -7.04 -3.68 9.67
N PHE A 34 -7.18 -4.67 8.78
CA PHE A 34 -6.06 -5.46 8.28
C PHE A 34 -5.01 -4.60 7.55
N SER A 35 -5.44 -3.59 6.80
CA SER A 35 -4.56 -2.67 6.08
C SER A 35 -3.56 -1.95 6.98
N THR A 36 -3.96 -1.65 8.23
CA THR A 36 -3.10 -0.94 9.20
C THR A 36 -1.85 -1.73 9.60
N LEU A 37 -1.87 -3.05 9.42
CA LEU A 37 -0.70 -3.92 9.65
C LEU A 37 0.44 -3.65 8.64
N ALA A 38 0.19 -3.00 7.51
CA ALA A 38 1.24 -2.53 6.62
C ALA A 38 2.07 -1.38 7.22
N TYR A 39 1.55 -0.71 8.25
CA TYR A 39 2.20 0.40 8.97
C TYR A 39 2.56 1.62 8.11
N GLN A 40 1.70 1.93 7.14
CA GLN A 40 1.92 3.01 6.17
C GLN A 40 0.89 4.15 6.28
N GLY A 41 0.14 4.24 7.37
CA GLY A 41 -0.94 5.20 7.51
C GLY A 41 -2.32 4.55 7.46
N GLY A 42 -3.35 5.38 7.57
CA GLY A 42 -4.74 4.94 7.44
C GLY A 42 -5.12 4.58 6.00
N PRO A 43 -6.09 3.68 5.79
CA PRO A 43 -6.46 3.22 4.45
C PRO A 43 -7.03 4.31 3.54
N ILE A 44 -7.77 5.27 4.10
CA ILE A 44 -8.35 6.37 3.31
C ILE A 44 -7.26 7.37 2.94
N TRP A 45 -6.42 7.75 3.90
CA TRP A 45 -5.29 8.65 3.69
C TRP A 45 -4.34 8.08 2.63
N TRP A 46 -3.90 6.83 2.81
CA TRP A 46 -2.98 6.17 1.87
C TRP A 46 -3.57 6.08 0.47
N ALA A 47 -4.84 5.67 0.36
CA ALA A 47 -5.52 5.61 -0.93
C ALA A 47 -5.67 6.98 -1.60
N SER A 48 -5.89 8.05 -0.83
CA SER A 48 -5.97 9.41 -1.38
C SER A 48 -4.64 9.83 -2.03
N LYS A 49 -3.51 9.53 -1.36
CA LYS A 49 -2.17 9.87 -1.86
C LYS A 49 -1.79 9.01 -3.06
N HIS A 50 -2.07 7.71 -3.00
CA HIS A 50 -1.81 6.80 -4.12
C HIS A 50 -2.63 7.16 -5.36
N ARG A 51 -3.93 7.48 -5.20
CA ARG A 51 -4.78 7.93 -6.31
C ARG A 51 -4.30 9.26 -6.89
N ARG A 52 -3.85 10.19 -6.05
CA ARG A 52 -3.23 11.44 -6.53
C ARG A 52 -1.94 11.17 -7.30
N HIS A 53 -1.09 10.26 -6.82
CA HIS A 53 0.10 9.80 -7.54
C HIS A 53 -0.25 9.24 -8.93
N HIS A 54 -1.26 8.37 -9.05
CA HIS A 54 -1.69 7.90 -10.38
C HIS A 54 -2.19 9.02 -11.29
N LYS A 55 -2.93 9.99 -10.73
CA LYS A 55 -3.47 11.12 -11.49
C LYS A 55 -2.38 12.07 -11.97
N HIS A 56 -1.35 12.25 -11.16
CA HIS A 56 -0.30 13.25 -11.31
C HIS A 56 1.09 12.65 -11.43
N CYS A 57 1.19 11.40 -11.92
CA CYS A 57 2.43 10.63 -11.87
C CYS A 57 3.59 11.41 -12.47
N ASP A 58 4.63 11.61 -11.67
CA ASP A 58 5.86 12.32 -12.02
C ASP A 58 5.69 13.79 -12.45
N ASP A 59 4.55 14.41 -12.12
CA ASP A 59 4.32 15.85 -12.21
C ASP A 59 4.42 16.52 -10.80
N PRO A 60 4.50 17.86 -10.71
CA PRO A 60 4.67 18.57 -9.44
C PRO A 60 3.61 18.33 -8.35
N TYR A 61 2.44 17.79 -8.70
CA TYR A 61 1.35 17.46 -7.78
C TYR A 61 1.42 16.01 -7.25
N ASP A 62 2.36 15.20 -7.74
CA ASP A 62 2.64 13.87 -7.21
C ASP A 62 3.14 13.96 -5.74
N PRO A 63 2.49 13.29 -4.77
CA PRO A 63 2.93 13.30 -3.37
C PRO A 63 4.37 12.84 -3.16
N HIS A 64 4.86 11.92 -4.01
CA HIS A 64 6.10 11.18 -3.77
C HIS A 64 6.92 10.95 -5.03
N SER A 65 6.78 11.78 -6.07
CA SER A 65 7.61 11.67 -7.27
C SER A 65 9.08 11.91 -6.96
N VAL A 66 9.91 10.89 -7.26
CA VAL A 66 11.37 11.00 -7.18
C VAL A 66 11.93 11.92 -8.26
N VAL A 67 11.20 12.05 -9.37
CA VAL A 67 11.54 12.93 -10.51
C VAL A 67 11.41 14.41 -10.12
N GLN A 68 10.41 14.76 -9.31
CA GLN A 68 10.18 16.15 -8.87
C GLN A 68 10.92 16.52 -7.59
N THR A 69 11.39 15.54 -6.82
CA THR A 69 11.95 15.77 -5.50
C THR A 69 13.34 15.15 -5.38
N ASN A 70 13.56 14.30 -4.38
CA ASN A 70 14.81 13.59 -4.17
C ASN A 70 14.54 12.25 -3.48
N PHE A 71 15.56 11.40 -3.45
CA PHE A 71 15.51 10.09 -2.83
C PHE A 71 14.81 10.08 -1.47
N PHE A 72 15.27 10.92 -0.51
CA PHE A 72 14.77 10.87 0.86
C PHE A 72 13.32 11.31 0.97
N TYR A 73 12.93 12.32 0.20
CA TYR A 73 11.56 12.83 0.19
C TYR A 73 10.59 11.77 -0.36
N SER A 74 10.87 11.22 -1.54
CA SER A 74 10.03 10.21 -2.19
C SER A 74 10.02 8.88 -1.45
N PHE A 75 11.14 8.52 -0.84
CA PHE A 75 11.24 7.30 -0.07
C PHE A 75 10.38 7.37 1.19
N VAL A 76 10.54 8.38 2.04
CA VAL A 76 9.81 8.41 3.32
C VAL A 76 9.35 9.80 3.74
N GLY A 77 10.02 10.85 3.28
CA GLY A 77 9.74 12.22 3.68
C GLY A 77 8.28 12.62 3.46
N TRP A 78 7.70 12.31 2.31
CA TRP A 78 6.30 12.63 2.00
C TRP A 78 5.31 12.12 3.07
N THR A 79 5.59 10.97 3.71
CA THR A 79 4.71 10.38 4.73
C THR A 79 4.65 11.18 6.04
N ILE A 80 5.65 12.02 6.31
CA ILE A 80 5.76 12.82 7.54
C ILE A 80 5.55 14.32 7.30
N MET A 81 5.51 14.76 6.04
CA MET A 81 5.34 16.16 5.71
C MET A 81 3.93 16.64 6.05
N LYS A 82 3.85 17.77 6.77
CA LYS A 82 2.58 18.37 7.19
C LYS A 82 1.63 18.64 6.03
N LYS A 83 2.16 19.07 4.87
CA LYS A 83 1.36 19.32 3.66
C LYS A 83 0.68 18.07 3.10
N GLU A 84 1.22 16.89 3.37
CA GLU A 84 0.68 15.62 2.88
C GLU A 84 -0.20 14.91 3.91
N GLN A 85 -0.34 15.42 5.13
CA GLN A 85 -1.19 14.79 6.16
C GLN A 85 -2.71 14.90 5.88
N PRO A 86 -3.23 15.99 5.27
CA PRO A 86 -4.63 16.03 4.89
C PRO A 86 -5.00 14.95 3.86
N ILE A 87 -6.19 14.36 4.03
CA ILE A 87 -6.77 13.44 3.06
C ILE A 87 -7.23 14.24 1.83
N ASP A 88 -6.81 13.82 0.64
CA ASP A 88 -7.27 14.42 -0.62
C ASP A 88 -8.67 13.88 -0.96
N THR A 89 -9.69 14.47 -0.31
CA THR A 89 -11.07 13.92 -0.29
C THR A 89 -11.68 13.70 -1.67
N GLU A 90 -11.30 14.50 -2.67
CA GLU A 90 -11.72 14.35 -4.07
C GLU A 90 -11.42 12.96 -4.65
N PHE A 91 -10.36 12.30 -4.18
CA PHE A 91 -10.01 10.96 -4.65
C PHE A 91 -10.73 9.85 -3.89
N VAL A 92 -11.30 10.09 -2.72
CA VAL A 92 -11.77 9.04 -1.79
C VAL A 92 -13.15 9.32 -1.18
N GLN A 93 -13.96 10.16 -1.82
CA GLN A 93 -15.29 10.60 -1.35
C GLN A 93 -16.17 9.44 -0.86
N LYS A 94 -16.20 8.31 -1.61
CA LYS A 94 -16.95 7.12 -1.24
C LYS A 94 -16.53 6.53 0.11
N PHE A 95 -15.24 6.52 0.44
CA PHE A 95 -14.79 5.95 1.72
C PHE A 95 -15.11 6.85 2.91
N MET A 96 -15.16 8.16 2.68
CA MET A 96 -15.51 9.15 3.71
C MET A 96 -16.96 9.01 4.22
N THR A 97 -17.84 8.34 3.48
CA THR A 97 -19.23 8.09 3.92
C THR A 97 -19.35 6.97 4.94
N PHE A 98 -18.28 6.20 5.20
CA PHE A 98 -18.27 5.09 6.15
C PHE A 98 -17.58 5.51 7.45
N PRO A 99 -18.33 5.81 8.54
CA PRO A 99 -17.75 6.32 9.78
C PRO A 99 -16.75 5.35 10.41
N GLU A 100 -16.96 4.04 10.27
CA GLU A 100 -16.02 3.02 10.74
C GLU A 100 -14.66 3.11 10.04
N LEU A 101 -14.63 3.43 8.74
CA LEU A 101 -13.36 3.59 8.02
C LEU A 101 -12.67 4.90 8.39
N VAL A 102 -13.43 5.98 8.59
CA VAL A 102 -12.87 7.26 9.05
C VAL A 102 -12.25 7.10 10.44
N LEU A 103 -12.87 6.31 11.32
CA LEU A 103 -12.32 6.00 12.64
C LEU A 103 -11.03 5.18 12.53
N ILE A 104 -11.04 4.12 11.72
CA ILE A 104 -9.84 3.30 11.45
C ILE A 104 -8.71 4.16 10.88
N ASP A 105 -9.02 5.05 9.94
CA ASP A 105 -8.04 5.92 9.31
C ASP A 105 -7.40 6.90 10.31
N ARG A 106 -8.22 7.52 11.16
CA ARG A 106 -7.75 8.44 12.21
C ARG A 106 -6.87 7.73 13.25
N PHE A 107 -7.21 6.49 13.61
CA PHE A 107 -6.56 5.73 14.67
C PHE A 107 -5.75 4.53 14.14
N TRP A 108 -5.25 4.62 12.91
CA TRP A 108 -4.61 3.52 12.19
C TRP A 108 -3.44 2.87 12.97
N TYR A 109 -2.74 3.65 13.80
CA TYR A 109 -1.62 3.18 14.60
C TYR A 109 -2.04 2.38 15.85
N MET A 110 -3.29 2.50 16.30
CA MET A 110 -3.74 1.87 17.56
C MET A 110 -3.75 0.35 17.45
N ILE A 111 -4.29 -0.22 16.37
CA ILE A 111 -4.34 -1.67 16.15
C ILE A 111 -2.95 -2.31 16.22
N PRO A 112 -1.96 -1.87 15.43
CA PRO A 112 -0.63 -2.47 15.51
C PRO A 112 0.03 -2.29 16.88
N TRP A 113 -0.13 -1.12 17.51
CA TRP A 113 0.44 -0.90 18.85
C TRP A 113 -0.20 -1.79 19.90
N THR A 114 -1.51 -2.02 19.85
CA THR A 114 -2.19 -2.97 20.72
C THR A 114 -1.66 -4.39 20.52
N ILE A 115 -1.47 -4.83 19.27
CA ILE A 115 -0.88 -6.15 18.98
C ILE A 115 0.53 -6.25 19.58
N TRP A 116 1.36 -5.22 19.41
CA TRP A 116 2.72 -5.20 19.96
C TRP A 116 2.75 -5.20 21.49
N THR A 117 1.88 -4.42 22.13
CA THR A 117 1.77 -4.39 23.60
C THR A 117 1.35 -5.75 24.14
N ILE A 118 0.31 -6.36 23.56
CA ILE A 118 -0.16 -7.69 23.96
C ILE A 118 0.96 -8.72 23.74
N SER A 119 1.58 -8.76 22.55
CA SER A 119 2.65 -9.72 22.30
C SER A 119 3.82 -9.52 23.26
N TYR A 120 4.19 -8.28 23.56
CA TYR A 120 5.27 -7.99 24.51
C TYR A 120 4.99 -8.61 25.89
N MET A 121 3.74 -8.49 26.37
CA MET A 121 3.34 -9.02 27.68
C MET A 121 3.36 -10.55 27.74
N TYR A 122 3.01 -11.24 26.64
CA TYR A 122 2.85 -12.70 26.66
C TYR A 122 4.07 -13.49 26.15
N ILE A 123 4.80 -12.96 25.17
CA ILE A 123 5.90 -13.69 24.50
C ILE A 123 7.25 -12.96 24.57
N GLY A 124 7.32 -11.85 25.31
CA GLY A 124 8.53 -11.09 25.57
C GLY A 124 8.96 -10.16 24.43
N SER A 125 9.96 -9.33 24.74
CA SER A 125 10.43 -8.25 23.87
C SER A 125 11.05 -8.77 22.57
N TYR A 126 11.99 -9.72 22.66
CA TYR A 126 12.70 -10.25 21.51
C TYR A 126 11.75 -10.85 20.47
N THR A 127 10.86 -11.75 20.92
CA THR A 127 9.89 -12.41 20.05
C THR A 127 8.91 -11.41 19.43
N THR A 128 8.46 -10.42 20.21
CA THR A 128 7.62 -9.33 19.71
C THR A 128 8.32 -8.53 18.60
N CYS A 129 9.58 -8.17 18.82
CA CYS A 129 10.37 -7.45 17.84
C CYS A 129 10.52 -8.23 16.54
N VAL A 130 10.87 -9.52 16.62
CA VAL A 130 11.12 -10.36 15.43
C VAL A 130 9.84 -10.68 14.66
N LEU A 131 8.74 -11.00 15.35
CA LEU A 131 7.52 -11.48 14.69
C LEU A 131 6.54 -10.38 14.29
N PHE A 132 6.54 -9.23 14.98
CA PHE A 132 5.54 -8.18 14.76
C PHE A 132 6.16 -6.84 14.35
N VAL A 133 7.14 -6.33 15.11
CA VAL A 133 7.69 -4.99 14.84
C VAL A 133 8.54 -4.98 13.56
N ALA A 134 9.55 -5.84 13.46
CA ALA A 134 10.47 -5.88 12.33
C ALA A 134 9.77 -6.17 10.99
N PRO A 135 8.79 -7.10 10.89
CA PRO A 135 8.06 -7.33 9.64
C PRO A 135 7.20 -6.14 9.20
N MET A 136 6.70 -5.34 10.13
CA MET A 136 5.92 -4.15 9.80
C MET A 136 6.81 -2.99 9.36
N LEU A 137 7.89 -2.71 10.12
CA LEU A 137 8.86 -1.70 9.73
C LEU A 137 9.55 -2.07 8.42
N GLY A 138 9.86 -3.34 8.22
CA GLY A 138 10.36 -3.88 6.95
C GLY A 138 9.35 -3.69 5.81
N CYS A 139 8.06 -3.90 6.05
CA CYS A 139 7.03 -3.66 5.02
C CYS A 139 7.02 -2.20 4.60
N ARG A 140 6.94 -1.28 5.57
CA ARG A 140 7.01 0.16 5.32
C ARG A 140 8.28 0.54 4.56
N PHE A 141 9.44 0.04 4.99
CA PHE A 141 10.72 0.34 4.35
C PHE A 141 10.76 -0.18 2.91
N ILE A 142 10.48 -1.46 2.68
CA ILE A 142 10.63 -2.08 1.36
C ILE A 142 9.62 -1.50 0.35
N THR A 143 8.37 -1.36 0.76
CA THR A 143 7.30 -0.97 -0.18
C THR A 143 7.34 0.52 -0.50
N LEU A 144 7.74 1.38 0.44
CA LEU A 144 7.96 2.79 0.12
C LEU A 144 9.21 3.03 -0.74
N LEU A 145 10.18 2.11 -0.70
CA LEU A 145 11.34 2.16 -1.59
C LEU A 145 10.93 1.97 -3.06
N PHE A 146 9.80 1.32 -3.34
CA PHE A 146 9.26 1.18 -4.70
C PHE A 146 8.93 2.51 -5.36
N ASN A 147 8.52 3.53 -4.57
CA ASN A 147 8.30 4.90 -5.07
C ASN A 147 9.54 5.50 -5.74
N VAL A 148 10.73 5.01 -5.36
CA VAL A 148 12.02 5.43 -5.90
C VAL A 148 12.51 4.44 -6.94
N GLU A 149 12.54 3.15 -6.63
CA GLU A 149 13.14 2.13 -7.51
C GLU A 149 12.37 1.94 -8.82
N TYR A 150 11.06 2.12 -8.80
CA TYR A 150 10.20 1.87 -9.96
C TYR A 150 9.89 3.13 -10.77
N HIS A 151 10.55 4.25 -10.47
CA HIS A 151 10.51 5.48 -11.26
C HIS A 151 11.94 5.90 -11.62
N THR A 152 12.17 6.45 -12.81
CA THR A 152 13.53 6.86 -13.21
C THR A 152 13.99 8.12 -12.45
N PRO A 153 14.99 8.07 -11.54
CA PRO A 153 15.34 9.22 -10.70
C PRO A 153 16.07 10.36 -11.44
N ASN A 154 16.42 10.16 -12.72
CA ASN A 154 17.32 11.04 -13.47
C ASN A 154 16.75 11.44 -14.85
N ARG A 155 15.43 11.56 -14.97
CA ARG A 155 14.78 12.09 -16.17
C ARG A 155 13.98 13.32 -15.80
N HIS A 156 14.04 14.36 -16.65
CA HIS A 156 13.11 15.47 -16.53
C HIS A 156 11.68 14.97 -16.73
N SER A 157 10.76 15.51 -15.94
CA SER A 157 9.34 15.20 -16.10
C SER A 157 8.87 15.52 -17.50
N ILE A 158 8.16 14.58 -18.10
CA ILE A 158 7.55 14.74 -19.42
C ILE A 158 6.06 14.99 -19.19
N PRO A 159 5.50 16.15 -19.59
CA PRO A 159 4.10 16.46 -19.37
C PRO A 159 3.17 15.34 -19.87
N GLY A 160 2.27 14.88 -19.00
CA GLY A 160 1.30 13.83 -19.32
C GLY A 160 1.86 12.41 -19.44
N LYS A 161 3.14 12.18 -19.07
CA LYS A 161 3.76 10.85 -19.12
C LYS A 161 4.31 10.43 -17.76
N CYS A 162 3.76 9.34 -17.24
CA CYS A 162 4.29 8.64 -16.08
C CYS A 162 5.60 7.92 -16.42
N LEU A 163 6.62 8.02 -15.55
CA LEU A 163 7.94 7.41 -15.75
C LEU A 163 8.12 6.13 -14.92
N ALA A 164 7.00 5.48 -14.57
CA ALA A 164 6.98 4.17 -13.96
C ALA A 164 7.67 3.11 -14.84
N LEU A 165 8.37 2.17 -14.20
CA LEU A 165 9.15 1.10 -14.82
C LEU A 165 8.79 -0.25 -14.21
N ASP A 166 8.63 -1.24 -15.09
CA ASP A 166 8.61 -2.64 -14.68
C ASP A 166 10.02 -3.05 -14.26
N THR A 167 10.21 -3.37 -12.97
CA THR A 167 11.53 -3.69 -12.39
C THR A 167 11.43 -4.94 -11.53
N ALA A 168 12.05 -6.04 -11.99
CA ALA A 168 12.05 -7.30 -11.25
C ALA A 168 12.79 -7.16 -9.91
N ARG A 169 12.04 -7.34 -8.81
CA ARG A 169 12.57 -7.43 -7.45
C ARG A 169 11.92 -8.61 -6.76
N PHE A 170 12.70 -9.46 -6.09
CA PHE A 170 12.14 -10.64 -5.42
C PHE A 170 10.97 -10.30 -4.48
N LEU A 171 11.12 -9.26 -3.65
CA LEU A 171 10.07 -8.84 -2.72
C LEU A 171 8.94 -8.07 -3.40
N GLY A 172 9.23 -7.34 -4.49
CA GLY A 172 8.22 -6.72 -5.34
C GLY A 172 7.35 -7.77 -6.03
N ASP A 173 7.96 -8.82 -6.57
CA ASP A 173 7.26 -9.96 -7.17
C ASP A 173 6.44 -10.67 -6.10
N CYS A 174 7.01 -10.95 -4.91
CA CYS A 174 6.26 -11.58 -3.81
C CYS A 174 4.91 -10.89 -3.53
N VAL A 175 4.84 -9.57 -3.68
CA VAL A 175 3.64 -8.77 -3.41
C VAL A 175 2.95 -8.23 -4.68
N GLY A 176 3.39 -8.60 -5.88
CA GLY A 176 2.75 -8.20 -7.14
C GLY A 176 2.98 -6.73 -7.55
N GLU A 177 4.08 -6.12 -7.10
CA GLU A 177 4.38 -4.69 -7.32
C GLU A 177 5.47 -4.44 -8.37
N SER A 178 6.23 -5.46 -8.78
CA SER A 178 7.33 -5.29 -9.76
C SER A 178 6.86 -4.82 -11.14
N GLY A 179 5.64 -5.20 -11.55
CA GLY A 179 5.01 -4.75 -12.80
C GLY A 179 4.43 -3.34 -12.68
N HIS A 180 5.22 -2.38 -12.20
CA HIS A 180 4.76 -1.05 -11.82
C HIS A 180 4.29 -0.21 -13.01
N ALA A 181 4.99 -0.28 -14.16
CA ALA A 181 4.56 0.41 -15.38
C ALA A 181 3.24 -0.15 -15.91
N ARG A 182 3.11 -1.48 -15.95
CA ARG A 182 1.85 -2.15 -16.30
C ARG A 182 0.73 -1.73 -15.34
N HIS A 183 1.03 -1.71 -14.04
CA HIS A 183 0.09 -1.32 -13.01
C HIS A 183 -0.44 0.10 -13.21
N HIS A 184 0.42 1.07 -13.57
CA HIS A 184 0.00 2.43 -13.90
C HIS A 184 -0.97 2.52 -15.09
N ILE A 185 -0.88 1.58 -16.04
CA ILE A 185 -1.81 1.48 -17.19
C ILE A 185 -3.08 0.70 -16.83
N HIS A 186 -2.94 -0.36 -16.02
CA HIS A 186 -4.03 -1.26 -15.61
C HIS A 186 -4.15 -1.31 -14.07
N PRO A 187 -4.58 -0.22 -13.43
CA PRO A 187 -4.55 -0.10 -11.96
C PRO A 187 -5.46 -1.11 -11.25
N SER A 188 -6.56 -1.53 -11.87
CA SER A 188 -7.56 -2.40 -11.22
C SER A 188 -7.34 -3.90 -11.45
N GLU A 189 -6.19 -4.35 -11.99
CA GLU A 189 -5.93 -5.79 -12.11
C GLU A 189 -5.86 -6.45 -10.74
N LEU A 190 -6.65 -7.50 -10.56
CA LEU A 190 -6.68 -8.29 -9.32
C LEU A 190 -5.45 -9.18 -9.18
N VAL A 191 -5.00 -9.77 -10.29
CA VAL A 191 -3.81 -10.64 -10.38
C VAL A 191 -2.69 -9.84 -11.04
N ARG A 192 -1.53 -9.80 -10.42
CA ARG A 192 -0.37 -9.07 -10.92
C ARG A 192 0.65 -10.04 -11.52
N PRO A 193 1.00 -9.91 -12.80
CA PRO A 193 2.07 -10.73 -13.38
C PRO A 193 3.40 -10.44 -12.69
N SER A 194 4.09 -11.50 -12.27
CA SER A 194 5.46 -11.41 -11.79
C SER A 194 6.44 -11.32 -12.96
N LEU A 195 7.51 -10.55 -12.80
CA LEU A 195 8.52 -10.35 -13.84
C LEU A 195 9.66 -11.38 -13.74
N GLY A 196 10.00 -11.84 -12.53
CA GLY A 196 11.10 -12.78 -12.31
C GLY A 196 10.63 -14.24 -12.25
N ILE A 197 9.69 -14.55 -11.35
CA ILE A 197 9.25 -15.94 -11.08
C ILE A 197 7.78 -16.07 -11.44
N PRO A 198 7.38 -16.97 -12.37
CA PRO A 198 5.98 -17.17 -12.70
C PRO A 198 5.11 -17.44 -11.47
N TYR A 199 3.92 -16.84 -11.42
CA TYR A 199 2.93 -17.01 -10.34
C TYR A 199 3.36 -16.52 -8.94
N PHE A 200 4.41 -15.70 -8.84
CA PHE A 200 4.70 -14.93 -7.62
C PHE A 200 3.74 -13.73 -7.53
N ASP A 201 2.52 -13.99 -7.07
CA ASP A 201 1.60 -12.97 -6.55
C ASP A 201 1.01 -13.54 -5.26
N LEU A 202 1.83 -13.56 -4.20
CA LEU A 202 1.43 -14.19 -2.95
C LEU A 202 0.13 -13.58 -2.40
N PRO A 203 -0.08 -12.25 -2.39
CA PRO A 203 -1.35 -11.65 -1.99
C PRO A 203 -2.55 -12.23 -2.74
N TYR A 204 -2.43 -12.48 -4.05
CA TYR A 204 -3.50 -13.13 -4.78
C TYR A 204 -3.71 -14.57 -4.34
N TYR A 205 -2.66 -15.41 -4.39
CA TYR A 205 -2.82 -16.85 -4.21
C TYR A 205 -3.13 -17.27 -2.76
N ILE A 206 -2.55 -16.60 -1.77
CA ILE A 206 -2.69 -17.00 -0.36
C ILE A 206 -3.83 -16.28 0.35
N TYR A 207 -4.31 -15.17 -0.20
CA TYR A 207 -5.28 -14.30 0.49
C TYR A 207 -6.50 -14.00 -0.37
N LEU A 208 -6.35 -13.33 -1.52
CA LEU A 208 -7.50 -12.92 -2.32
C LEU A 208 -8.27 -14.11 -2.91
N LYS A 209 -7.57 -15.08 -3.50
CA LYS A 209 -8.20 -16.25 -4.13
C LYS A 209 -9.01 -17.09 -3.13
N PRO A 210 -8.51 -17.42 -1.92
CA PRO A 210 -9.34 -18.03 -0.88
C PRO A 210 -10.57 -17.19 -0.50
N LEU A 211 -10.42 -15.87 -0.35
CA LEU A 211 -11.55 -14.97 -0.02
C LEU A 211 -12.60 -14.89 -1.14
N MET A 212 -12.20 -15.04 -2.40
CA MET A 212 -13.14 -15.17 -3.52
C MET A 212 -13.93 -16.46 -3.43
N TYR A 213 -13.28 -17.59 -3.12
CA TYR A 213 -13.96 -18.88 -2.96
C TYR A 213 -14.97 -18.89 -1.82
N THR A 214 -14.75 -18.11 -0.76
CA THR A 214 -15.71 -17.99 0.34
C THR A 214 -16.81 -16.95 0.08
N GLY A 215 -16.74 -16.21 -1.03
CA GLY A 215 -17.68 -15.13 -1.34
C GLY A 215 -17.52 -13.88 -0.48
N LEU A 216 -16.45 -13.79 0.32
CA LEU A 216 -16.15 -12.59 1.12
C LEU A 216 -15.74 -11.41 0.22
N ILE A 217 -15.16 -11.69 -0.94
CA ILE A 217 -14.86 -10.71 -1.98
C ILE A 217 -15.30 -11.24 -3.36
N TRP A 218 -15.56 -10.33 -4.31
CA TRP A 218 -15.95 -10.67 -5.69
C TRP A 218 -15.53 -9.61 -6.71
#